data_AF-K3W244-F1
#
_entry.id   AF-K3W244-F1
#
_cell.length_a   1.000
_cell.length_b   1.000
_cell.length_c   1.000
_cell.angle_alpha   90.00
_cell.angle_beta   90.00
_cell.angle_gamma   90.00
#
_symmetry.space_group_name_H-M   'P 1'
#
loop_
_entity.id
_entity.type
_entity.pdbx_description
1 polymer ?
#
loop_
_entity_poly.entity_id
_entity_poly.type
_entity_poly.pdbx_seq_one_letter_code
_entity_poly.pdbx_strand_id
1 'polypeptide(L)'
;MLKRCSSSRHQGAGLSLIGSSFGTPNSAWRPSLTVSKLTNLKSSRLDELTSELGTKWQTNNIRIKPYAAMAGTHPSIDCIRRLQEQHPERMKKFDEITKIEILLGEAAFHHGGWKAEIPLTATGAQMSNSFTTALQIVHRKVLMAQFTPNMINDERVWRLVDLTECKLHITDGDSIGCQEVRIEFQDGTALHHAVPNGYGVDPPLSNEDIVGKWRELTKGIVESEVLYKIEEIVLSLEELDDLSTLCDLLGQISKSPLAE
;
A
#
# COMPACT_ATOMS: atom_id res chain seq x y z
N MET A 1 16.48 15.49 10.14
CA MET A 1 17.54 14.46 10.28
C MET A 1 16.93 13.11 9.91
N LEU A 2 17.05 12.70 8.64
CA LEU A 2 16.33 11.56 8.06
C LEU A 2 17.00 10.23 8.44
N LYS A 3 16.31 9.40 9.23
CA LYS A 3 16.66 7.98 9.39
C LYS A 3 16.39 7.27 8.07
N ARG A 4 17.44 7.06 7.29
CA ARG A 4 17.42 6.25 6.06
C ARG A 4 17.16 4.77 6.42
N CYS A 5 16.44 4.09 5.54
CA CYS A 5 16.18 2.65 5.58
C CYS A 5 17.50 1.88 5.82
N SER A 6 17.61 1.21 6.97
CA SER A 6 18.86 0.63 7.47
C SER A 6 19.05 -0.84 7.06
N SER A 7 17.99 -1.57 6.69
CA SER A 7 18.06 -3.02 6.46
C SER A 7 18.86 -3.42 5.23
N SER A 8 18.71 -2.72 4.10
CA SER A 8 19.40 -3.05 2.85
C SER A 8 20.92 -2.80 2.90
N ARG A 9 21.35 -1.77 3.64
CA ARG A 9 22.76 -1.43 3.80
C ARG A 9 23.57 -2.45 4.60
N HIS A 10 22.93 -3.13 5.56
CA HIS A 10 23.61 -4.10 6.42
C HIS A 10 23.81 -5.46 5.74
N GLN A 11 22.92 -5.86 4.83
CA GLN A 11 23.04 -7.12 4.10
C GLN A 11 24.15 -7.08 3.03
N GLY A 12 24.28 -5.96 2.30
CA GLY A 12 25.35 -5.78 1.31
C GLY A 12 26.77 -5.77 1.92
N ALA A 13 26.93 -5.16 3.10
CA ALA A 13 28.19 -5.20 3.85
C ALA A 13 28.52 -6.62 4.38
N GLY A 14 27.49 -7.39 4.75
CA GLY A 14 27.65 -8.78 5.19
C GLY A 14 28.19 -9.70 4.10
N LEU A 15 27.69 -9.59 2.86
CA LEU A 15 28.21 -10.38 1.72
C LEU A 15 29.64 -9.96 1.31
N SER A 16 29.96 -8.67 1.35
CA SER A 16 31.31 -8.16 1.05
C SER A 16 32.38 -8.74 2.01
N LEU A 17 32.02 -8.98 3.27
CA LEU A 17 32.93 -9.52 4.28
C LEU A 17 33.14 -11.04 4.17
N ILE A 18 32.24 -11.77 3.51
CA ILE A 18 32.40 -13.21 3.24
C ILE A 18 33.39 -13.45 2.08
N GLY A 19 33.50 -12.49 1.14
CA GLY A 19 34.43 -12.55 0.01
C GLY A 19 35.89 -12.23 0.35
N SER A 20 36.13 -11.43 1.40
CA SER A 20 37.46 -11.23 1.99
C SER A 20 37.71 -12.30 3.04
N SER A 21 38.81 -13.05 2.95
CA SER A 21 39.16 -14.25 3.75
C SER A 21 39.23 -14.04 5.29
N PHE A 22 38.13 -13.64 5.91
CA PHE A 22 37.91 -13.68 7.35
C PHE A 22 37.12 -14.95 7.66
N GLY A 23 37.69 -15.80 8.52
CA GLY A 23 37.08 -17.07 8.90
C GLY A 23 35.65 -16.87 9.41
N THR A 24 34.70 -17.51 8.75
CA THR A 24 33.33 -17.62 9.25
C THR A 24 33.34 -18.49 10.51
N PRO A 25 32.69 -18.10 11.62
CA PRO A 25 32.46 -19.03 12.71
C PRO A 25 31.54 -20.13 12.16
N ASN A 26 32.07 -21.35 12.06
CA ASN A 26 31.35 -22.56 11.62
C ASN A 26 30.14 -22.95 12.51
N SER A 27 29.77 -22.06 13.44
CA SER A 27 28.79 -22.25 14.50
C SER A 27 27.88 -21.03 14.69
N ALA A 28 27.81 -20.07 13.75
CA ALA A 28 26.90 -18.93 13.86
C ALA A 28 25.42 -19.34 13.99
N TRP A 29 25.09 -20.56 13.57
CA TRP A 29 23.76 -21.19 13.71
C TRP A 29 23.67 -22.19 14.88
N ARG A 30 24.75 -22.41 15.64
CA ARG A 30 24.65 -23.11 16.92
C ARG A 30 24.19 -22.10 17.96
N PRO A 31 23.20 -22.43 18.81
CA PRO A 31 22.62 -21.49 19.76
C PRO A 31 23.63 -21.15 20.85
N SER A 32 24.48 -20.15 20.59
CA SER A 32 25.27 -19.45 21.59
C SER A 32 24.68 -18.05 21.75
N LEU A 33 23.73 -17.97 22.68
CA LEU A 33 23.34 -16.86 23.58
C LEU A 33 23.28 -15.38 23.12
N THR A 34 23.52 -15.04 21.85
CA THR A 34 23.70 -13.63 21.44
C THR A 34 22.56 -13.12 20.57
N VAL A 35 22.01 -13.92 19.65
CA VAL A 35 20.88 -13.52 18.78
C VAL A 35 19.51 -13.72 19.45
N SER A 36 19.41 -14.69 20.36
CA SER A 36 18.13 -15.08 20.98
C SER A 36 17.56 -14.07 21.98
N LYS A 37 18.32 -13.05 22.42
CA LYS A 37 17.84 -12.08 23.42
C LYS A 37 17.07 -10.89 22.83
N LEU A 38 17.12 -10.65 21.52
CA LEU A 38 16.47 -9.48 20.88
C LEU A 38 15.09 -9.79 20.31
N THR A 39 14.70 -11.06 20.26
CA THR A 39 13.45 -11.50 19.68
C THR A 39 12.80 -12.46 20.66
N ASN A 40 11.51 -12.28 20.95
CA ASN A 40 10.66 -13.25 21.67
C ASN A 40 10.45 -14.55 20.86
N LEU A 41 11.48 -15.04 20.17
CA LEU A 41 11.49 -16.27 19.38
C LEU A 41 11.51 -17.45 20.36
N LYS A 42 10.31 -17.91 20.75
CA LYS A 42 10.11 -19.33 21.07
C LYS A 42 10.73 -20.13 19.91
N SER A 43 11.78 -20.91 20.19
CA SER A 43 12.37 -21.94 19.32
C SER A 43 12.29 -21.63 17.83
N SER A 44 13.36 -21.14 17.22
CA SER A 44 13.50 -21.05 15.76
C SER A 44 12.97 -22.34 15.11
N ARG A 45 11.80 -22.27 14.46
CA ARG A 45 11.18 -23.41 13.78
C ARG A 45 11.91 -23.61 12.45
N LEU A 46 13.14 -24.11 12.54
CA LEU A 46 14.02 -24.33 11.39
C LEU A 46 13.30 -25.18 10.34
N ASP A 47 12.54 -26.18 10.79
CA ASP A 47 11.74 -27.05 9.93
C ASP A 47 10.72 -26.26 9.09
N GLU A 48 10.09 -25.21 9.64
CA GLU A 48 9.17 -24.36 8.86
C GLU A 48 9.91 -23.51 7.81
N LEU A 49 11.14 -23.08 8.12
CA LEU A 49 11.96 -22.30 7.19
C LEU A 49 12.53 -23.14 6.05
N THR A 50 12.83 -24.42 6.33
CA THR A 50 13.43 -25.34 5.34
C THR A 50 12.41 -26.23 4.65
N SER A 51 11.17 -26.26 5.12
CA SER A 51 10.08 -26.99 4.48
C SER A 51 9.86 -26.46 3.06
N GLU A 52 9.74 -27.37 2.09
CA GLU A 52 9.37 -27.06 0.70
C GLU A 52 10.37 -26.13 -0.04
N LEU A 53 11.63 -26.07 0.40
CA LEU A 53 12.68 -25.36 -0.35
C LEU A 53 12.81 -25.93 -1.77
N GLY A 54 12.82 -25.03 -2.77
CA GLY A 54 12.87 -25.38 -4.18
C GLY A 54 11.52 -25.76 -4.80
N THR A 55 10.47 -25.97 -4.01
CA THR A 55 9.12 -26.29 -4.52
C THR A 55 8.12 -25.16 -4.26
N LYS A 56 8.14 -24.56 -3.08
CA LYS A 56 7.21 -23.50 -2.70
C LYS A 56 7.87 -22.12 -2.74
N TRP A 57 7.36 -21.27 -3.62
CA TRP A 57 7.81 -19.90 -3.76
C TRP A 57 6.86 -18.94 -3.05
N GLN A 58 7.33 -18.30 -1.98
CA GLN A 58 6.53 -17.33 -1.21
C GLN A 58 6.21 -16.07 -2.02
N THR A 59 6.94 -15.81 -3.11
CA THR A 59 6.66 -14.71 -4.05
C THR A 59 5.26 -14.81 -4.66
N ASN A 60 4.74 -16.02 -4.83
CA ASN A 60 3.38 -16.25 -5.34
C ASN A 60 2.28 -15.77 -4.37
N ASN A 61 2.62 -15.57 -3.09
CA ASN A 61 1.72 -15.06 -2.05
C ASN A 61 1.84 -13.54 -1.86
N ILE A 62 2.74 -12.86 -2.58
CA ILE A 62 2.89 -11.42 -2.48
C ILE A 62 1.76 -10.76 -3.27
N ARG A 63 1.04 -9.85 -2.60
CA ARG A 63 0.00 -9.03 -3.24
C ARG A 63 0.51 -7.64 -3.51
N ILE A 64 0.26 -7.14 -4.72
CA ILE A 64 0.56 -5.76 -5.10
C ILE A 64 -0.61 -4.88 -4.69
N LYS A 65 -0.30 -3.85 -3.91
CA LYS A 65 -1.30 -2.87 -3.46
C LYS A 65 -1.75 -2.01 -4.65
N PRO A 66 -3.06 -1.87 -4.96
CA PRO A 66 -3.50 -0.92 -5.99
C PRO A 66 -3.32 0.54 -5.54
N TYR A 67 -3.42 0.80 -4.23
CA TYR A 67 -3.35 2.13 -3.63
C TYR A 67 -2.06 2.37 -2.85
N ALA A 68 -1.62 3.62 -2.76
CA ALA A 68 -0.47 4.03 -1.96
C ALA A 68 -0.84 4.23 -0.48
N ALA A 69 -1.56 3.27 0.11
CA ALA A 69 -2.12 3.33 1.46
C ALA A 69 -1.96 2.01 2.22
N MET A 70 -2.28 2.02 3.52
CA MET A 70 -2.36 0.82 4.35
C MET A 70 -3.39 -0.17 3.76
N ALA A 71 -3.07 -1.47 3.75
CA ALA A 71 -3.95 -2.49 3.15
C ALA A 71 -5.36 -2.51 3.75
N GLY A 72 -5.48 -2.24 5.06
CA GLY A 72 -6.77 -2.14 5.75
C GLY A 72 -7.67 -0.99 5.31
N THR A 73 -7.21 -0.05 4.47
CA THR A 73 -8.08 1.00 3.89
C THR A 73 -8.56 0.69 2.48
N HIS A 74 -7.96 -0.31 1.82
CA HIS A 74 -8.24 -0.60 0.41
C HIS A 74 -9.70 -0.99 0.15
N PRO A 75 -10.34 -1.85 0.98
CA PRO A 75 -11.73 -2.21 0.74
C PRO A 75 -12.70 -1.01 0.79
N SER A 76 -12.49 -0.06 1.71
CA SER A 76 -13.27 1.19 1.75
C SER A 76 -13.07 2.06 0.50
N ILE A 77 -11.83 2.19 0.02
CA ILE A 77 -11.52 2.88 -1.24
C ILE A 77 -12.25 2.20 -2.40
N ASP A 78 -12.25 0.87 -2.43
CA ASP A 78 -12.93 0.08 -3.46
C ASP A 78 -14.45 0.25 -3.42
N CYS A 79 -15.08 0.29 -2.25
CA CYS A 79 -16.51 0.58 -2.14
C CYS A 79 -16.85 1.93 -2.80
N ILE A 80 -16.07 2.98 -2.52
CA ILE A 80 -16.27 4.29 -3.17
C ILE A 80 -16.07 4.19 -4.68
N ARG A 81 -15.01 3.52 -5.13
CA ARG A 81 -14.73 3.36 -6.56
C ARG A 81 -15.89 2.66 -7.28
N ARG A 82 -16.45 1.60 -6.69
CA ARG A 82 -17.64 0.90 -7.24
C ARG A 82 -18.87 1.79 -7.27
N LEU A 83 -19.12 2.57 -6.21
CA LEU A 83 -20.20 3.56 -6.20
C LEU A 83 -20.00 4.63 -7.27
N GLN A 84 -18.77 5.06 -7.52
CA GLN A 84 -18.41 6.01 -8.57
C GLN A 84 -18.61 5.46 -9.99
N GLU A 85 -18.40 4.16 -10.19
CA GLU A 85 -18.65 3.45 -11.45
C GLU A 85 -20.16 3.25 -11.67
N GLN A 86 -20.90 2.84 -10.64
CA GLN A 86 -22.33 2.53 -10.69
C GLN A 86 -23.22 3.78 -10.73
N HIS A 87 -22.79 4.86 -10.06
CA HIS A 87 -23.57 6.08 -9.89
C HIS A 87 -22.73 7.34 -10.22
N PRO A 88 -22.19 7.47 -11.44
CA PRO A 88 -21.20 8.48 -11.77
C PRO A 88 -21.72 9.91 -11.58
N GLU A 89 -22.95 10.20 -12.01
CA GLU A 89 -23.55 11.54 -11.86
C GLU A 89 -23.87 11.87 -10.40
N ARG A 90 -24.27 10.86 -9.61
CA ARG A 90 -24.53 11.06 -8.19
C ARG A 90 -23.24 11.34 -7.42
N MET A 91 -22.20 10.57 -7.68
CA MET A 91 -20.91 10.71 -7.00
C MET A 91 -20.12 11.95 -7.43
N LYS A 92 -20.53 12.67 -8.49
CA LYS A 92 -20.00 14.01 -8.80
C LYS A 92 -20.50 15.08 -7.83
N LYS A 93 -21.67 14.88 -7.21
CA LYS A 93 -22.33 15.79 -6.26
C LYS A 93 -21.93 15.48 -4.82
N PHE A 94 -20.62 15.32 -4.57
CA PHE A 94 -20.12 14.93 -3.24
C PHE A 94 -20.26 16.05 -2.19
N ASP A 95 -20.50 17.28 -2.63
CA ASP A 95 -20.90 18.43 -1.82
C ASP A 95 -22.31 18.26 -1.21
N GLU A 96 -23.16 17.42 -1.80
CA GLU A 96 -24.47 17.07 -1.25
C GLU A 96 -24.40 15.93 -0.21
N ILE A 97 -23.23 15.33 0.05
CA ILE A 97 -23.05 14.28 1.06
C ILE A 97 -23.22 14.88 2.46
N THR A 98 -24.01 14.23 3.31
CA THR A 98 -24.29 14.60 4.71
C THR A 98 -23.74 13.62 5.73
N LYS A 99 -23.48 12.38 5.35
CA LYS A 99 -22.89 11.36 6.22
C LYS A 99 -22.19 10.29 5.41
N ILE A 100 -21.05 9.82 5.91
CA ILE A 100 -20.37 8.61 5.43
C ILE A 100 -20.22 7.67 6.62
N GLU A 101 -20.63 6.42 6.47
CA GLU A 101 -20.38 5.38 7.45
C GLU A 101 -19.51 4.30 6.82
N ILE A 102 -18.43 3.92 7.52
CA ILE A 102 -17.51 2.88 7.10
C ILE A 102 -17.55 1.77 8.14
N LEU A 103 -18.01 0.59 7.74
CA LEU A 103 -18.01 -0.60 8.56
C LEU A 103 -16.73 -1.38 8.31
N LEU A 104 -15.93 -1.57 9.36
CA LEU A 104 -14.57 -2.11 9.31
C LEU A 104 -14.46 -3.39 10.12
N GLY A 105 -13.75 -4.38 9.58
CA GLY A 105 -13.23 -5.51 10.36
C GLY A 105 -12.19 -5.06 11.40
N GLU A 106 -11.93 -5.92 12.39
CA GLU A 106 -11.14 -5.63 13.60
C GLU A 106 -9.78 -4.98 13.32
N ALA A 107 -8.97 -5.62 12.48
CA ALA A 107 -7.62 -5.13 12.18
C ALA A 107 -7.64 -3.73 11.52
N ALA A 108 -8.54 -3.51 10.57
CA ALA A 108 -8.68 -2.23 9.87
C ALA A 108 -9.20 -1.14 10.80
N PHE A 109 -10.16 -1.47 11.66
CA PHE A 109 -10.72 -0.55 12.64
C PHE A 109 -9.64 -0.06 13.63
N HIS A 110 -8.86 -0.98 14.22
CA HIS A 110 -7.84 -0.60 15.20
C HIS A 110 -6.64 0.15 14.60
N HIS A 111 -6.27 -0.12 13.35
CA HIS A 111 -5.11 0.54 12.72
C HIS A 111 -5.47 1.84 11.99
N GLY A 112 -6.69 1.98 11.49
CA GLY A 112 -7.08 3.09 10.61
C GLY A 112 -8.51 3.61 10.77
N GLY A 113 -9.29 3.09 11.71
CA GLY A 113 -10.64 3.57 12.02
C GLY A 113 -10.70 4.71 13.04
N TRP A 114 -9.56 5.25 13.45
CA TRP A 114 -9.48 6.41 14.34
C TRP A 114 -9.91 7.70 13.63
N LYS A 115 -10.40 8.68 14.39
CA LYS A 115 -10.79 9.99 13.87
C LYS A 115 -9.54 10.80 13.52
N ALA A 116 -9.40 11.18 12.25
CA ALA A 116 -8.28 11.99 11.80
C ALA A 116 -8.41 13.45 12.25
N GLU A 117 -7.27 14.08 12.54
CA GLU A 117 -7.18 15.46 13.04
C GLU A 117 -6.07 16.23 12.30
N ILE A 118 -6.20 17.55 12.26
CA ILE A 118 -5.19 18.47 11.70
C ILE A 118 -4.23 18.88 12.82
N PRO A 119 -2.90 18.91 12.60
CA PRO A 119 -2.21 18.57 11.36
C PRO A 119 -2.06 17.05 11.16
N LEU A 120 -2.21 16.61 9.90
CA LEU A 120 -2.03 15.22 9.52
C LEU A 120 -0.75 15.04 8.70
N THR A 121 0.03 14.02 9.00
CA THR A 121 1.22 13.67 8.19
C THR A 121 0.83 12.82 6.99
N ALA A 122 1.69 12.75 5.96
CA ALA A 122 1.46 11.87 4.82
C ALA A 122 1.27 10.40 5.25
N THR A 123 2.05 9.92 6.21
CA THR A 123 1.88 8.56 6.76
C THR A 123 0.55 8.43 7.52
N GLY A 124 0.17 9.42 8.32
CA GLY A 124 -1.13 9.44 9.01
C GLY A 124 -2.30 9.38 8.02
N ALA A 125 -2.24 10.16 6.94
CA ALA A 125 -3.22 10.15 5.86
C ALA A 125 -3.30 8.78 5.16
N GLN A 126 -2.15 8.14 4.87
CA GLN A 126 -2.10 6.80 4.27
C GLN A 126 -2.64 5.68 5.18
N MET A 127 -2.74 5.94 6.49
CA MET A 127 -3.23 4.99 7.48
C MET A 127 -4.69 5.25 7.91
N SER A 128 -5.34 6.29 7.40
CA SER A 128 -6.70 6.67 7.80
C SER A 128 -7.75 6.20 6.79
N ASN A 129 -8.74 5.42 7.25
CA ASN A 129 -9.87 4.99 6.43
C ASN A 129 -10.71 6.18 5.95
N SER A 130 -11.07 7.10 6.84
CA SER A 130 -11.84 8.28 6.46
C SER A 130 -11.10 9.17 5.46
N PHE A 131 -9.81 9.42 5.68
CA PHE A 131 -9.02 10.27 4.78
C PHE A 131 -8.86 9.66 3.38
N THR A 132 -8.49 8.37 3.31
CA THR A 132 -8.32 7.70 2.01
C THR A 132 -9.65 7.50 1.26
N THR A 133 -10.74 7.27 1.98
CA THR A 133 -12.11 7.24 1.42
C THR A 133 -12.48 8.61 0.84
N ALA A 134 -12.25 9.70 1.59
CA ALA A 134 -12.51 11.06 1.13
C ALA A 134 -11.64 11.44 -0.09
N LEU A 135 -10.36 11.05 -0.12
CA LEU A 135 -9.50 11.22 -1.30
C LEU A 135 -10.09 10.52 -2.53
N GLN A 136 -10.57 9.28 -2.38
CA GLN A 136 -11.19 8.57 -3.49
C GLN A 136 -12.47 9.28 -3.96
N ILE A 137 -13.29 9.82 -3.06
CA ILE A 137 -14.50 10.56 -3.42
C ILE A 137 -14.14 11.82 -4.25
N VAL A 138 -13.21 12.64 -3.76
CA VAL A 138 -12.89 13.96 -4.35
C VAL A 138 -11.99 13.84 -5.58
N HIS A 139 -10.90 13.08 -5.46
CA HIS A 139 -9.82 13.03 -6.46
C HIS A 139 -9.88 11.79 -7.36
N ARG A 140 -10.75 10.83 -7.04
CA ARG A 140 -10.89 9.54 -7.75
C ARG A 140 -9.60 8.72 -7.81
N LYS A 141 -8.62 9.04 -6.96
CA LYS A 141 -7.29 8.43 -6.91
C LYS A 141 -6.77 8.43 -5.47
N VAL A 142 -6.02 7.39 -5.12
CA VAL A 142 -5.30 7.25 -3.84
C VAL A 142 -3.88 6.76 -4.11
N LEU A 143 -3.07 7.61 -4.72
CA LEU A 143 -1.65 7.37 -5.03
C LEU A 143 -0.77 8.42 -4.35
N MET A 144 0.55 8.28 -4.47
CA MET A 144 1.52 9.13 -3.76
C MET A 144 1.27 10.63 -3.93
N ALA A 145 0.87 11.08 -5.12
CA ALA A 145 0.58 12.49 -5.42
C ALA A 145 -0.58 13.06 -4.57
N GLN A 146 -1.53 12.22 -4.14
CA GLN A 146 -2.65 12.60 -3.27
C GLN A 146 -2.26 12.72 -1.78
N PHE A 147 -1.00 12.48 -1.43
CA PHE A 147 -0.47 12.65 -0.07
C PHE A 147 0.56 13.78 0.03
N THR A 148 0.60 14.69 -0.94
CA THR A 148 1.36 15.95 -0.85
C THR A 148 0.75 16.88 0.19
N PRO A 149 1.50 17.86 0.74
CA PRO A 149 0.96 18.82 1.71
C PRO A 149 -0.30 19.55 1.23
N ASN A 150 -0.36 19.96 -0.05
CA ASN A 150 -1.53 20.63 -0.60
C ASN A 150 -2.76 19.71 -0.65
N MET A 151 -2.58 18.44 -0.98
CA MET A 151 -3.67 17.46 -0.98
C MET A 151 -4.11 17.09 0.44
N ILE A 152 -3.17 17.02 1.38
CA ILE A 152 -3.47 16.77 2.80
C ILE A 152 -4.30 17.91 3.39
N ASN A 153 -4.09 19.15 2.94
CA ASN A 153 -4.82 20.32 3.42
C ASN A 153 -6.05 20.68 2.57
N ASP A 154 -6.49 19.80 1.65
CA ASP A 154 -7.67 20.05 0.82
C ASP A 154 -8.94 20.07 1.67
N GLU A 155 -9.56 21.26 1.81
CA GLU A 155 -10.76 21.47 2.63
C GLU A 155 -11.95 20.60 2.18
N ARG A 156 -12.03 20.23 0.90
CA ARG A 156 -13.09 19.36 0.38
C ARG A 156 -12.94 17.94 0.91
N VAL A 157 -11.70 17.48 1.09
CA VAL A 157 -11.37 16.18 1.67
C VAL A 157 -11.70 16.22 3.16
N TRP A 158 -11.24 17.25 3.89
CA TRP A 158 -11.53 17.39 5.33
C TRP A 158 -13.02 17.48 5.64
N ARG A 159 -13.79 18.21 4.83
CA ARG A 159 -15.26 18.21 4.95
C ARG A 159 -15.84 16.79 4.96
N LEU A 160 -15.38 15.91 4.07
CA LEU A 160 -15.88 14.53 4.02
C LEU A 160 -15.34 13.68 5.18
N VAL A 161 -14.09 13.91 5.60
CA VAL A 161 -13.50 13.27 6.79
C VAL A 161 -14.34 13.57 8.02
N ASP A 162 -14.77 14.82 8.21
CA ASP A 162 -15.60 15.24 9.34
C ASP A 162 -17.01 14.62 9.34
N LEU A 163 -17.53 14.30 8.15
CA LEU A 163 -18.82 13.61 7.97
C LEU A 163 -18.69 12.08 8.05
N THR A 164 -17.48 11.56 8.20
CA THR A 164 -17.20 10.12 8.19
C THR A 164 -17.13 9.53 9.60
N GLU A 165 -17.90 8.47 9.82
CA GLU A 165 -17.83 7.64 11.03
C GLU A 165 -17.33 6.23 10.67
N CYS A 166 -16.22 5.82 11.26
CA CYS A 166 -15.73 4.43 11.16
C CYS A 166 -16.28 3.61 12.33
N LYS A 167 -16.84 2.43 12.05
CA LYS A 167 -17.39 1.52 13.06
C LYS A 167 -16.79 0.14 12.94
N LEU A 168 -16.59 -0.49 14.09
CA LEU A 168 -16.26 -1.91 14.13
C LEU A 168 -17.50 -2.71 13.74
N HIS A 169 -17.37 -3.53 12.72
CA HIS A 169 -18.41 -4.45 12.29
C HIS A 169 -17.77 -5.80 11.97
N ILE A 170 -18.14 -6.81 12.73
CA ILE A 170 -17.67 -8.19 12.55
C ILE A 170 -18.92 -9.05 12.49
N THR A 171 -19.12 -9.72 11.36
CA THR A 171 -20.16 -10.73 11.20
C THR A 171 -19.50 -12.10 11.10
N ASP A 172 -20.11 -13.11 11.74
CA ASP A 172 -19.62 -14.48 11.66
C ASP A 172 -19.59 -14.96 10.20
N GLY A 173 -18.42 -15.40 9.74
CA GLY A 173 -18.20 -15.90 8.39
C GLY A 173 -17.69 -14.86 7.38
N ASP A 174 -17.63 -13.58 7.75
CA ASP A 174 -17.04 -12.56 6.89
C ASP A 174 -15.52 -12.75 6.74
N SER A 175 -15.03 -12.40 5.56
CA SER A 175 -13.60 -12.26 5.30
C SER A 175 -12.99 -11.17 6.18
N ILE A 176 -11.74 -11.35 6.61
CA ILE A 176 -10.99 -10.33 7.37
C ILE A 176 -10.89 -8.98 6.61
N GLY A 177 -10.96 -9.03 5.27
CA GLY A 177 -10.95 -7.86 4.40
C GLY A 177 -12.33 -7.29 4.09
N CYS A 178 -13.41 -7.86 4.62
CA CYS A 178 -14.77 -7.39 4.38
C CYS A 178 -14.95 -5.98 4.95
N GLN A 179 -15.44 -5.06 4.13
CA GLN A 179 -15.84 -3.71 4.56
C GLN A 179 -17.04 -3.24 3.77
N GLU A 180 -17.78 -2.33 4.37
CA GLU A 180 -18.95 -1.68 3.78
C GLU A 180 -18.82 -0.16 3.91
N VAL A 181 -19.31 0.54 2.89
CA VAL A 181 -19.46 2.00 2.93
C VAL A 181 -20.88 2.38 2.57
N ARG A 182 -21.48 3.24 3.41
CA ARG A 182 -22.77 3.89 3.17
C ARG A 182 -22.59 5.40 3.11
N ILE A 183 -23.18 6.03 2.10
CA ILE A 183 -23.13 7.48 1.87
C ILE A 183 -24.55 8.01 1.85
N GLU A 184 -24.85 8.98 2.71
CA GLU A 184 -26.14 9.67 2.75
C GLU A 184 -26.01 11.08 2.18
N PHE A 185 -27.05 11.53 1.49
CA PHE A 185 -27.08 12.83 0.82
C PHE A 185 -28.18 13.74 1.38
N GLN A 186 -28.10 15.03 1.07
CA GLN A 186 -29.03 16.07 1.55
C GLN A 186 -30.50 15.81 1.21
N ASP A 187 -30.79 15.15 0.09
CA ASP A 187 -32.15 14.78 -0.33
C ASP A 187 -32.70 13.53 0.40
N GLY A 188 -31.93 12.97 1.34
CA GLY A 188 -32.30 11.78 2.11
C GLY A 188 -32.01 10.45 1.41
N THR A 189 -31.54 10.47 0.16
CA THR A 189 -31.11 9.24 -0.53
C THR A 189 -29.79 8.73 0.02
N ALA A 190 -29.55 7.42 -0.14
CA ALA A 190 -28.31 6.79 0.28
C ALA A 190 -27.77 5.86 -0.81
N LEU A 191 -26.45 5.81 -0.93
CA LEU A 191 -25.72 4.80 -1.69
C LEU A 191 -25.00 3.87 -0.72
N HIS A 192 -24.88 2.60 -1.10
CA HIS A 192 -24.27 1.57 -0.28
C HIS A 192 -23.51 0.59 -1.16
N HIS A 193 -22.34 0.16 -0.69
CA HIS A 193 -21.60 -0.93 -1.29
C HIS A 193 -20.77 -1.66 -0.23
N ALA A 194 -20.69 -2.98 -0.38
CA ALA A 194 -19.84 -3.84 0.41
C ALA A 194 -18.91 -4.63 -0.51
N VAL A 195 -17.67 -4.84 -0.07
CA VAL A 195 -16.72 -5.68 -0.79
C VAL A 195 -16.20 -6.77 0.15
N PRO A 196 -15.98 -8.00 -0.34
CA PRO A 196 -15.47 -9.08 0.49
C PRO A 196 -13.99 -8.91 0.82
N ASN A 197 -13.24 -8.15 0.01
CA ASN A 197 -11.83 -7.85 0.22
C ASN A 197 -11.41 -6.65 -0.65
N GLY A 198 -10.18 -6.16 -0.45
CA GLY A 198 -9.58 -5.14 -1.30
C GLY A 198 -9.25 -5.68 -2.69
N TYR A 199 -9.33 -4.82 -3.70
CA TYR A 199 -8.99 -5.13 -5.08
C TYR A 199 -7.52 -5.59 -5.18
N GLY A 200 -7.28 -6.65 -5.95
CA GLY A 200 -5.96 -7.25 -6.07
C GLY A 200 -5.57 -8.23 -4.96
N VAL A 201 -6.49 -8.56 -4.05
CA VAL A 201 -6.30 -9.67 -3.11
C VAL A 201 -6.75 -11.00 -3.72
N ASP A 202 -7.98 -11.05 -4.22
CA ASP A 202 -8.52 -12.20 -4.95
C ASP A 202 -9.64 -11.75 -5.93
N PRO A 203 -9.43 -11.88 -7.26
CA PRO A 203 -8.16 -12.24 -7.90
C PRO A 203 -7.07 -11.18 -7.64
N PRO A 204 -5.78 -11.54 -7.75
CA PRO A 204 -4.69 -10.55 -7.79
C PRO A 204 -4.84 -9.56 -8.94
N LEU A 205 -4.16 -8.42 -8.84
CA LEU A 205 -4.14 -7.40 -9.89
C LEU A 205 -3.69 -8.01 -11.23
N SER A 206 -4.32 -7.55 -12.31
CA SER A 206 -3.86 -7.89 -13.66
C SER A 206 -2.52 -7.25 -13.96
N ASN A 207 -1.82 -7.76 -14.98
CA ASN A 207 -0.58 -7.15 -15.43
C ASN A 207 -0.83 -5.72 -15.95
N GLU A 208 -1.97 -5.49 -16.59
CA GLU A 208 -2.41 -4.19 -17.07
C GLU A 208 -2.62 -3.20 -15.92
N ASP A 209 -3.21 -3.64 -14.79
CA ASP A 209 -3.33 -2.81 -13.59
C ASP A 209 -1.96 -2.42 -13.03
N ILE A 210 -1.03 -3.37 -12.98
CA ILE A 210 0.32 -3.15 -12.43
C ILE A 210 1.09 -2.17 -13.31
N VAL A 211 1.06 -2.35 -14.63
CA VAL A 211 1.70 -1.44 -15.60
C VAL A 211 1.03 -0.06 -15.58
N GLY A 212 -0.30 0.00 -15.52
CA GLY A 212 -1.03 1.25 -15.39
C GLY A 212 -0.65 2.01 -14.12
N LYS A 213 -0.56 1.30 -12.99
CA LYS A 213 -0.10 1.87 -11.72
C LYS A 213 1.35 2.34 -11.78
N TRP A 214 2.25 1.57 -12.40
CA TRP A 214 3.65 1.97 -12.61
C TRP A 214 3.72 3.33 -13.31
N ARG A 215 3.02 3.47 -14.44
CA ARG A 215 2.97 4.71 -15.24
C ARG A 215 2.38 5.88 -14.47
N GLU A 216 1.33 5.66 -13.68
CA GLU A 216 0.74 6.71 -12.85
C GLU A 216 1.65 7.14 -11.70
N LEU A 217 2.33 6.19 -11.02
CA LEU A 217 3.22 6.49 -9.91
C LEU A 217 4.47 7.28 -10.30
N THR A 218 4.84 7.24 -11.58
CA THR A 218 6.07 7.81 -12.14
C THR A 218 5.80 9.03 -13.01
N LYS A 219 4.53 9.32 -13.29
CA LYS A 219 4.09 10.46 -14.08
C LYS A 219 4.63 11.77 -13.48
N GLY A 220 5.41 12.50 -14.27
CA GLY A 220 6.02 13.77 -13.85
C GLY A 220 7.23 13.63 -12.91
N ILE A 221 7.60 12.40 -12.53
CA ILE A 221 8.75 12.09 -11.67
C ILE A 221 9.99 11.76 -12.49
N VAL A 222 9.80 10.98 -13.55
CA VAL A 222 10.81 10.61 -14.55
C VAL A 222 10.33 10.99 -15.95
N GLU A 223 11.27 11.21 -16.85
CA GLU A 223 10.97 11.44 -18.27
C GLU A 223 10.31 10.20 -18.87
N SER A 224 9.31 10.40 -19.75
CA SER A 224 8.51 9.30 -20.28
C SER A 224 9.33 8.27 -21.07
N GLU A 225 10.36 8.71 -21.79
CA GLU A 225 11.26 7.81 -22.52
C GLU A 225 12.04 6.87 -21.58
N VAL A 226 12.55 7.41 -20.46
CA VAL A 226 13.23 6.61 -19.43
C VAL A 226 12.28 5.60 -18.81
N LEU A 227 11.05 6.02 -18.51
CA LEU A 227 10.01 5.14 -18.00
C LEU A 227 9.73 3.97 -18.95
N TYR A 228 9.47 4.24 -20.22
CA TYR A 228 9.13 3.19 -21.18
C TYR A 228 10.31 2.24 -21.40
N LYS A 229 11.55 2.76 -21.38
CA LYS A 229 12.74 1.91 -21.47
C LYS A 229 12.91 1.00 -20.25
N ILE A 230 12.66 1.51 -19.04
CA ILE A 230 12.66 0.68 -17.82
C ILE A 230 11.56 -0.39 -17.92
N GLU A 231 10.35 -0.01 -18.35
CA GLU A 231 9.22 -0.94 -18.49
C GLU A 231 9.54 -2.07 -19.48
N GLU A 232 10.05 -1.73 -20.66
CA GLU A 232 10.49 -2.69 -21.69
C GLU A 232 11.53 -3.68 -21.14
N ILE A 233 12.58 -3.16 -20.49
CA ILE A 233 13.66 -3.98 -19.93
C ILE A 233 13.15 -4.89 -18.82
N VAL A 234 12.31 -4.39 -17.91
CA VAL A 234 11.77 -5.17 -16.78
C VAL A 234 10.86 -6.30 -17.25
N LEU A 235 10.11 -6.10 -18.34
CA LEU A 235 9.22 -7.09 -18.93
C LEU A 235 9.93 -8.14 -19.80
N SER A 236 11.25 -8.04 -19.99
CA SER A 236 12.07 -9.00 -20.74
C SER A 236 13.36 -9.37 -19.99
N LEU A 237 13.32 -9.34 -18.65
CA LEU A 237 14.49 -9.55 -17.79
C LEU A 237 15.17 -10.91 -18.01
N GLU A 238 14.40 -11.94 -18.34
CA GLU A 238 14.87 -13.29 -18.57
C GLU A 238 15.74 -13.44 -19.83
N GLU A 239 15.64 -12.48 -20.77
CA GLU A 239 16.38 -12.48 -22.04
C GLU A 239 17.67 -11.65 -21.98
N LEU A 240 17.98 -11.06 -20.82
CA LEU A 240 19.13 -10.17 -20.65
C LEU A 240 20.32 -10.89 -20.02
N ASP A 241 21.47 -10.79 -20.68
CA ASP A 241 22.76 -11.23 -20.14
C ASP A 241 23.37 -10.24 -19.14
N ASP A 242 22.92 -8.97 -19.18
CA ASP A 242 23.46 -7.86 -18.39
C ASP A 242 22.37 -6.87 -17.95
N LEU A 243 22.50 -6.35 -16.73
CA LEU A 243 21.58 -5.39 -16.13
C LEU A 243 22.15 -3.97 -16.01
N SER A 244 23.32 -3.69 -16.61
CA SER A 244 23.98 -2.38 -16.49
C SER A 244 23.08 -1.25 -17.00
N THR A 245 22.43 -1.45 -18.15
CA THR A 245 21.49 -0.46 -18.71
C THR A 245 20.33 -0.18 -17.76
N LEU A 246 19.75 -1.21 -17.13
CA LEU A 246 18.68 -1.03 -16.15
C LEU A 246 19.17 -0.24 -14.93
N CYS A 247 20.36 -0.58 -14.42
CA CYS A 247 20.97 0.10 -13.28
C CYS A 247 21.22 1.58 -13.57
N ASP A 248 21.71 1.91 -14.77
CA ASP A 248 21.96 3.29 -15.19
C ASP A 248 20.66 4.10 -15.28
N LEU A 249 19.59 3.50 -15.83
CA LEU A 249 18.27 4.14 -15.89
C LEU A 249 17.69 4.38 -14.48
N LEU A 250 17.78 3.40 -13.59
CA LEU A 250 17.31 3.52 -12.20
C LEU A 250 18.17 4.45 -11.34
N GLY A 251 19.43 4.67 -11.73
CA GLY A 251 20.38 5.56 -11.06
C GLY A 251 20.18 7.05 -11.35
N GLN A 252 19.30 7.40 -12.30
CA GLN A 252 19.05 8.79 -12.65
C GLN A 252 18.34 9.57 -11.53
N ILE A 253 18.59 10.88 -11.49
CA ILE A 253 17.91 11.76 -10.54
C ILE A 253 16.43 11.86 -10.93
N SER A 254 15.55 11.59 -9.98
CA SER A 254 14.10 11.72 -10.12
C SER A 254 13.54 12.79 -9.18
N LYS A 255 12.38 13.34 -9.53
CA LYS A 255 11.68 14.28 -8.63
C LYS A 255 11.05 13.53 -7.47
N SER A 256 10.86 14.21 -6.33
CA SER A 256 10.14 13.60 -5.22
C SER A 256 8.62 13.66 -5.48
N PRO A 257 7.88 12.53 -5.37
CA PRO A 257 6.42 12.53 -5.53
C PRO A 257 5.66 13.33 -4.46
N LEU A 258 6.35 13.65 -3.36
CA LEU A 258 5.81 14.39 -2.23
C LEU A 258 6.36 15.81 -2.14
N ALA A 259 7.28 16.18 -3.03
CA ALA A 259 7.79 17.54 -3.11
C ALA A 259 6.91 18.37 -4.04
N GLU A 260 6.88 19.68 -3.78
CA GLU A 260 6.30 20.68 -4.68
C GLU A 260 7.25 20.99 -5.83
#